data_AF-A0A930Y4H1-F1
#
_entry.id   AF-A0A930Y4H1-F1
#
_cell.length_a   1.000
_cell.length_b   1.000
_cell.length_c   1.000
_cell.angle_alpha   90.00
_cell.angle_beta   90.00
_cell.angle_gamma   90.00
#
_symmetry.space_group_name_H-M   'P 1'
#
loop_
_entity.id
_entity.type
_entity.pdbx_description
1 polymer ?
#
loop_
_entity_poly.entity_id
_entity_poly.type
_entity_poly.pdbx_seq_one_letter_code
_entity_poly.pdbx_strand_id
1 'polypeptide(L)' 'MTARERILAILRTDPADTDCSHALELIDLYVDLVLAGEDPEAHLPGAHVHLRECGACRRDFEGLLVAVRDIGAGCSP' A
#
# COMPACT_ATOMS: atom_id res chain seq x y z
N MET A 1 28.91 -6.36 14.99
CA MET A 1 28.13 -6.82 13.84
C MET A 1 29.06 -7.21 12.70
N THR A 2 28.85 -8.35 12.07
CA THR A 2 29.68 -8.85 10.94
C THR A 2 29.20 -8.28 9.59
N ALA A 3 30.06 -8.32 8.56
CA ALA A 3 29.67 -7.92 7.21
C ALA A 3 28.47 -8.72 6.67
N ARG A 4 28.40 -10.01 7.04
CA ARG A 4 27.28 -10.90 6.71
C ARG A 4 25.96 -10.44 7.35
N GLU A 5 25.98 -10.03 8.62
CA GLU A 5 24.79 -9.50 9.31
C GLU A 5 24.26 -8.22 8.66
N ARG A 6 25.14 -7.35 8.15
CA ARG A 6 24.74 -6.13 7.42
C ARG A 6 24.06 -6.46 6.08
N ILE A 7 24.57 -7.44 5.35
CA ILE A 7 23.96 -7.89 4.09
C ILE A 7 22.57 -8.49 4.34
N LEU A 8 22.44 -9.35 5.35
CA LEU A 8 21.14 -9.94 5.70
C LEU A 8 20.12 -8.89 6.18
N ALA A 9 20.57 -7.77 6.75
CA ALA A 9 19.67 -6.67 7.09
C ALA A 9 19.09 -5.96 5.86
N ILE A 10 19.87 -5.85 4.78
CA ILE A 10 19.42 -5.25 3.51
C ILE A 10 18.52 -6.21 2.73
N LEU A 11 18.76 -7.52 2.86
CA LEU A 11 17.99 -8.55 2.16
C LEU A 11 16.72 -8.99 2.90
N ARG A 12 16.41 -8.39 4.06
CA ARG A 12 15.17 -8.68 4.78
C ARG A 12 14.01 -7.97 4.09
N THR A 13 13.17 -8.76 3.44
CA THR A 13 11.79 -8.38 3.12
C THR A 13 10.88 -8.91 4.22
N ASP A 14 9.83 -8.17 4.53
CA ASP A 14 8.78 -8.69 5.38
C ASP A 14 8.09 -9.85 4.63
N PRO A 15 7.90 -11.03 5.24
CA PRO A 15 7.29 -12.17 4.55
C PRO A 15 5.84 -11.92 4.14
N ALA A 16 5.17 -10.92 4.70
CA ALA A 16 3.86 -10.49 4.24
C ALA A 16 3.94 -9.62 2.98
N ASP A 17 5.08 -8.98 2.70
CA ASP A 17 5.26 -8.06 1.57
C ASP A 17 4.89 -8.75 0.25
N THR A 18 3.94 -8.15 -0.46
CA THR A 18 3.57 -8.60 -1.80
C THR A 18 4.43 -7.90 -2.85
N ASP A 19 4.38 -8.36 -4.10
CA ASP A 19 5.11 -7.68 -5.17
C ASP A 19 4.35 -6.46 -5.71
N CYS A 20 5.05 -5.58 -6.45
CA CYS A 20 4.46 -4.36 -6.98
C CYS A 20 3.22 -4.60 -7.86
N SER A 21 3.22 -5.68 -8.65
CA SER A 21 2.12 -5.97 -9.57
C SER A 21 0.87 -6.33 -8.78
N HIS A 22 1.01 -7.21 -7.79
CA HIS A 22 -0.10 -7.61 -6.94
C HIS A 22 -0.59 -6.46 -6.04
N ALA A 23 0.31 -5.61 -5.54
CA ALA A 23 -0.07 -4.41 -4.81
C ALA A 23 -0.92 -3.45 -5.67
N LEU A 24 -0.58 -3.30 -6.95
CA LEU A 24 -1.36 -2.48 -7.89
C LEU A 24 -2.72 -3.09 -8.22
N GLU A 25 -2.83 -4.43 -8.28
CA GLU A 25 -4.12 -5.12 -8.46
C GLU A 25 -5.09 -4.92 -7.28
N LEU A 26 -4.57 -4.68 -6.07
CA LEU A 26 -5.34 -4.52 -4.84
C LEU A 26 -5.55 -3.06 -4.41
N ILE A 27 -4.99 -2.10 -5.16
CA ILE A 27 -4.87 -0.70 -4.72
C ILE A 27 -6.22 0.01 -4.63
N ASP A 28 -7.17 -0.36 -5.48
CA ASP A 28 -8.55 0.12 -5.47
C ASP A 28 -9.30 -0.38 -4.23
N LEU A 29 -9.22 -1.67 -3.91
CA LEU A 29 -9.80 -2.23 -2.70
C LEU A 29 -9.18 -1.64 -1.44
N TYR A 30 -7.87 -1.39 -1.45
CA TYR A 30 -7.18 -0.73 -0.35
C TYR A 30 -7.73 0.69 -0.13
N VAL A 31 -7.98 1.45 -1.22
CA VAL A 31 -8.62 2.77 -1.15
C VAL A 31 -10.05 2.67 -0.61
N ASP A 32 -10.84 1.69 -1.05
CA ASP A 32 -12.21 1.49 -0.57
C ASP A 32 -12.26 1.25 0.95
N LEU A 33 -11.36 0.42 1.47
CA LEU A 33 -11.25 0.17 2.92
C LEU A 33 -10.90 1.46 3.69
N VAL A 34 -9.94 2.25 3.18
CA VAL A 34 -9.58 3.54 3.78
C VAL A 34 -10.78 4.51 3.78
N LEU A 35 -11.55 4.57 2.69
CA LEU A 35 -12.71 5.46 2.57
C LEU A 35 -13.89 5.00 3.42
N ALA A 36 -14.05 3.69 3.62
CA ALA A 36 -15.03 3.11 4.54
C ALA A 36 -14.67 3.31 6.03
N GLY A 37 -13.45 3.76 6.33
CA GLY A 37 -12.94 3.87 7.71
C GLY A 37 -12.58 2.53 8.34
N GLU A 38 -12.43 1.49 7.51
CA GLU A 38 -11.96 0.18 7.92
C GLU A 38 -10.43 0.17 8.05
N ASP A 39 -9.87 -0.87 8.67
CA ASP A 39 -8.42 -1.08 8.77
C ASP A 39 -7.89 -1.89 7.57
N PRO A 40 -7.18 -1.29 6.61
CA PRO A 40 -6.65 -2.02 5.46
C PRO A 40 -5.53 -3.00 5.84
N GLU A 41 -4.81 -2.77 6.93
CA GLU A 41 -3.75 -3.69 7.39
C GLU A 41 -4.34 -5.04 7.82
N ALA A 42 -5.47 -5.01 8.51
CA ALA A 42 -6.18 -6.22 8.93
C ALA A 42 -6.73 -7.03 7.75
N HIS A 43 -7.13 -6.37 6.66
CA HIS A 43 -7.75 -7.01 5.50
C HIS A 43 -6.75 -7.40 4.41
N LEU A 44 -5.74 -6.55 4.17
CA LEU A 44 -4.76 -6.66 3.09
C LEU A 44 -3.33 -6.46 3.62
N PRO A 45 -2.85 -7.33 4.55
CA PRO A 45 -1.58 -7.12 5.24
C PRO A 45 -0.39 -7.03 4.28
N GLY A 46 -0.39 -7.81 3.19
CA GLY A 46 0.71 -7.77 2.24
C GLY A 46 0.77 -6.52 1.38
N ALA A 47 -0.39 -6.01 0.95
CA ALA A 47 -0.46 -4.72 0.26
C ALA A 47 -0.10 -3.58 1.21
N HIS A 48 -0.53 -3.65 2.47
CA HIS A 48 -0.17 -2.67 3.50
C HIS A 48 1.35 -2.56 3.70
N VAL A 49 2.02 -3.70 3.87
CA VAL A 49 3.48 -3.77 3.96
C VAL A 49 4.13 -3.19 2.70
N HIS A 50 3.65 -3.58 1.52
CA HIS A 50 4.23 -3.10 0.26
C HIS A 50 4.11 -1.58 0.09
N LEU A 51 2.96 -0.99 0.40
CA LEU A 51 2.75 0.46 0.32
C LEU A 51 3.64 1.23 1.31
N ARG A 52 4.02 0.61 2.44
CA ARG A 52 4.99 1.20 3.37
C ARG A 52 6.40 1.18 2.80
N GLU A 53 6.83 0.07 2.21
CA GLU A 53 8.22 -0.13 1.76
C GLU A 53 8.49 0.43 0.34
N CYS A 54 7.50 0.38 -0.56
CA CYS A 54 7.61 0.84 -1.95
C CYS A 54 7.05 2.25 -2.14
N GLY A 55 7.96 3.22 -2.29
CA GLY A 55 7.56 4.61 -2.50
C GLY A 55 6.81 4.90 -3.81
N ALA A 56 6.92 4.05 -4.83
CA ALA A 56 6.16 4.21 -6.07
C ALA A 56 4.69 3.83 -5.86
N CYS A 57 4.43 2.61 -5.38
CA CYS A 57 3.07 2.13 -5.10
C CYS A 57 2.35 3.04 -4.08
N ARG A 58 3.06 3.58 -3.08
CA ARG A 58 2.48 4.56 -2.16
C ARG A 58 1.96 5.82 -2.85
N ARG A 59 2.71 6.37 -3.80
CA ARG A 59 2.28 7.58 -4.54
C ARG A 59 1.07 7.29 -5.42
N ASP A 60 1.02 6.11 -6.03
CA ASP A 60 -0.14 5.69 -6.83
C ASP A 60 -1.39 5.57 -5.95
N PHE A 61 -1.25 5.01 -4.74
CA PHE A 61 -2.31 4.95 -3.74
C PHE A 61 -2.78 6.34 -3.32
N GLU A 62 -1.85 7.23 -2.95
CA GLU A 62 -2.16 8.60 -2.54
C GLU A 62 -2.89 9.37 -3.66
N GLY A 63 -2.41 9.23 -4.90
CA GLY A 63 -3.02 9.84 -6.08
C GLY A 63 -4.43 9.32 -6.35
N LEU A 64 -4.63 8.00 -6.25
CA LEU A 64 -5.94 7.38 -6.42
C LEU A 64 -6.92 7.85 -5.32
N LEU A 65 -6.47 7.90 -4.06
CA LEU A 65 -7.30 8.36 -2.95
C LEU A 65 -7.76 9.81 -3.13
N VAL A 66 -6.89 10.70 -3.61
CA VAL A 66 -7.26 12.08 -3.97
C VAL A 66 -8.29 12.09 -5.10
N ALA A 67 -8.03 11.36 -6.19
CA ALA A 67 -8.92 11.33 -7.35
C ALA A 67 -10.33 10.83 -6.99
N VAL A 68 -10.44 9.75 -6.19
CA VAL A 68 -11.73 9.21 -5.76
C VAL A 68 -12.49 10.21 -4.87
N ARG A 69 -11.79 10.88 -3.94
CA ARG A 69 -12.40 11.92 -3.09
C ARG A 69 -12.90 13.11 -3.92
N ASP A 70 -12.13 13.55 -4.90
CA ASP A 70 -12.51 14.67 -5.77
C ASP A 70 -13.71 14.31 -6.65
N ILE A 71 -13.75 13.09 -7.21
CA ILE A 71 -14.90 12.58 -7.97
C ILE A 71 -16.14 12.48 -7.06
N GLY A 72 -15.99 11.97 -5.84
CA GLY A 72 -17.06 11.90 -4.86
C GLY A 72 -17.58 13.28 -4.42
N ALA A 73 -16.70 14.27 -4.30
CA ALA A 73 -17.05 15.65 -3.97
C ALA A 73 -17.71 16.39 -5.15
N GLY A 74 -17.35 16.05 -6.40
CA GLY A 74 -17.96 16.58 -7.62
C GLY A 74 -19.38 16.06 -7.89
N CYS A 75 -19.80 15.00 -7.21
CA CYS A 75 -21.17 14.47 -7.20
C CYS A 75 -21.97 15.00 -6.00
N SER A 76 -22.08 16.32 -5.84
CA SER A 76 -23.22 16.88 -5.08
C SER A 76 -24.47 16.92 -5.98
N PRO A 77 -25.65 16.49 -5.51
CA PRO A 77 -26.91 16.84 -6.18
C PRO A 77 -27.19 18.35 -6.12
#